data_AF-A0A431W157-F1
#
_entry.id   AF-A0A431W157-F1
#
_cell.length_a   1.000
_cell.length_b   1.000
_cell.length_c   1.000
_cell.angle_alpha   90.00
_cell.angle_beta   90.00
_cell.angle_gamma   90.00
#
_symmetry.space_group_name_H-M   'P 1'
#
loop_
_entity.id
_entity.type
_entity.pdbx_description
1 polymer ?
#
loop_
_entity_poly.entity_id
_entity_poly.type
_entity_poly.pdbx_seq_one_letter_code
_entity_poly.pdbx_strand_id
1 'polypeptide(L)'
;MEFSFWMYIVIFVSQFIGGSLALATFSSIYIKNKTKGYWRLSIIILGMIYTLILGFNASLIIGSGMIIVDFILALLAYFILQHKVHEATSN
;
A
#
# COMPACT_ATOMS: atom_id res chain seq x y z
N MET A 1 -7.61 13.69 -22.14
CA MET A 1 -7.67 12.29 -22.59
C MET A 1 -8.88 11.67 -21.92
N GLU A 2 -9.79 11.08 -22.68
CA GLU A 2 -10.83 10.24 -22.08
C GLU A 2 -10.16 8.98 -21.55
N PHE A 3 -10.25 8.76 -20.24
CA PHE A 3 -9.77 7.53 -19.63
C PHE A 3 -10.73 6.41 -19.99
N SER A 4 -10.23 5.38 -20.69
CA SER A 4 -11.04 4.21 -21.00
C SER A 4 -11.32 3.41 -19.72
N PHE A 5 -12.47 2.75 -19.65
CA PHE A 5 -12.85 1.89 -18.53
C PHE A 5 -11.75 0.87 -18.17
N TRP A 6 -11.09 0.30 -19.18
CA TRP A 6 -9.97 -0.63 -19.02
C TRP A 6 -8.78 -0.01 -18.30
N MET A 7 -8.50 1.26 -18.55
CA MET A 7 -7.38 1.96 -17.93
C MET A 7 -7.58 2.12 -16.41
N TYR A 8 -8.81 2.39 -15.97
CA TYR A 8 -9.15 2.42 -14.55
C TYR A 8 -8.89 1.06 -13.88
N ILE A 9 -9.35 -0.03 -14.49
CA ILE A 9 -9.14 -1.38 -13.97
C ILE A 9 -7.65 -1.68 -13.81
N VAL A 10 -6.85 -1.42 -14.85
CA VAL A 10 -5.41 -1.69 -14.81
C VAL A 10 -4.71 -0.88 -13.73
N ILE A 11 -5.08 0.39 -13.56
CA ILE A 11 -4.51 1.26 -12.52
C ILE A 11 -4.87 0.75 -11.12
N PHE A 12 -6.13 0.38 -10.87
CA PHE A 12 -6.52 -0.14 -9.55
C PHE A 12 -5.90 -1.51 -9.25
N VAL A 13 -5.85 -2.41 -10.23
CA VAL A 13 -5.23 -3.73 -10.06
C VAL A 13 -3.73 -3.59 -9.79
N SER A 14 -3.03 -2.73 -10.53
CA SER A 14 -1.60 -2.48 -10.30
C SER A 14 -1.33 -1.85 -8.94
N GLN A 15 -2.17 -0.90 -8.49
CA GLN A 15 -2.10 -0.34 -7.15
C GLN A 15 -2.27 -1.42 -6.07
N PHE A 16 -3.23 -2.35 -6.27
CA PHE A 16 -3.49 -3.43 -5.34
C PHE A 16 -2.31 -4.40 -5.23
N ILE A 17 -1.73 -4.79 -6.38
CA ILE A 17 -0.57 -5.68 -6.45
C ILE A 17 0.66 -5.00 -5.82
N GLY A 18 0.95 -3.77 -6.23
CA GLY A 18 2.10 -3.01 -5.73
C GLY A 18 2.01 -2.74 -4.23
N GLY A 19 0.85 -2.33 -3.75
CA GLY A 19 0.58 -2.12 -2.32
C GLY A 19 0.71 -3.39 -1.50
N SER A 20 0.20 -4.53 -2.00
CA SER A 20 0.33 -5.83 -1.34
C SER A 20 1.80 -6.30 -1.23
N LEU A 21 2.58 -6.14 -2.30
CA LEU A 21 4.02 -6.46 -2.32
C LEU A 21 4.81 -5.57 -1.36
N ALA A 22 4.52 -4.26 -1.37
CA ALA A 22 5.14 -3.32 -0.45
C ALA A 22 4.85 -3.71 1.00
N LEU A 23 3.62 -4.12 1.29
CA LEU A 23 3.19 -4.59 2.61
C LEU A 23 3.84 -5.88 3.06
N ALA A 24 3.91 -6.87 2.18
CA ALA A 24 4.61 -8.12 2.46
C ALA A 24 6.09 -7.87 2.76
N THR A 25 6.73 -6.99 1.98
CA THR A 25 8.13 -6.59 2.18
C THR A 25 8.32 -5.85 3.50
N PHE A 26 7.43 -4.90 3.83
CA PHE A 26 7.45 -4.20 5.10
C PHE A 26 7.27 -5.16 6.28
N SER A 27 6.25 -6.02 6.26
CA SER A 27 5.97 -7.01 7.31
C SER A 27 7.18 -7.90 7.58
N SER A 28 7.82 -8.43 6.51
CA SER A 28 9.00 -9.28 6.63
C SER A 28 10.19 -8.56 7.29
N ILE A 29 10.46 -7.32 6.87
CA ILE A 29 11.60 -6.55 7.40
C ILE A 29 11.33 -6.05 8.82
N TYR A 30 10.10 -5.60 9.09
CA TYR A 30 9.71 -5.06 10.40
C TYR A 30 9.81 -6.11 11.51
N ILE A 31 9.39 -7.35 11.23
CA ILE A 31 9.51 -8.47 12.18
C ILE A 31 10.98 -8.76 12.48
N LYS A 32 11.86 -8.72 11.48
CA LYS A 32 13.28 -9.03 11.65
C LYS A 32 14.07 -7.90 12.32
N ASN A 33 13.76 -6.64 12.03
CA ASN A 33 14.44 -5.49 12.59
C ASN A 33 13.54 -4.23 12.53
N LYS A 34 12.99 -3.84 13.67
CA LYS A 34 12.04 -2.72 13.79
C LYS A 34 12.62 -1.40 13.25
N THR A 35 13.89 -1.09 13.54
CA THR A 35 14.55 0.16 13.11
C THR A 35 14.75 0.24 11.61
N LYS A 36 15.16 -0.87 10.96
CA LYS A 36 15.25 -0.94 9.49
C LYS A 36 13.88 -1.01 8.83
N GLY A 37 12.88 -1.54 9.54
CA GLY A 37 11.48 -1.56 9.14
C GLY A 37 10.93 -0.14 8.92
N TYR A 38 11.17 0.79 9.87
CA TYR A 38 10.73 2.18 9.73
C TYR A 38 11.35 2.90 8.52
N TRP A 39 12.61 2.61 8.19
CA TRP A 39 13.26 3.19 7.01
C TRP A 39 12.60 2.73 5.71
N ARG A 40 12.33 1.41 5.59
CA ARG A 40 11.62 0.84 4.45
C ARG A 40 10.18 1.35 4.35
N LEU A 41 9.50 1.52 5.50
CA LEU A 41 8.16 2.08 5.56
C LEU A 41 8.13 3.51 5.04
N SER A 42 9.10 4.36 5.40
CA SER A 42 9.19 5.72 4.84
C SER A 42 9.32 5.73 3.32
N ILE A 43 10.14 4.85 2.75
CA ILE A 43 10.31 4.76 1.28
C ILE A 43 9.00 4.32 0.62
N ILE A 44 8.31 3.34 1.19
CA ILE A 44 7.01 2.87 0.68
C ILE A 44 5.97 3.98 0.72
N ILE A 45 5.86 4.70 1.84
CA ILE A 45 4.93 5.82 2.00
C ILE A 45 5.23 6.93 0.99
N LEU A 46 6.51 7.28 0.79
CA LEU A 46 6.90 8.26 -0.23
C LEU A 46 6.50 7.81 -1.64
N GLY A 47 6.69 6.52 -1.96
CA GLY A 47 6.25 5.95 -3.24
C GLY A 47 4.74 5.96 -3.43
N MET A 48 3.97 5.68 -2.36
CA MET A 48 2.51 5.77 -2.37
C MET A 48 2.04 7.21 -2.56
N ILE A 49 2.60 8.17 -1.83
CA ILE A 49 2.28 9.60 -1.98
C ILE A 49 2.57 10.08 -3.41
N TYR A 50 3.73 9.69 -3.97
CA TYR A 50 4.08 10.05 -5.34
C TYR A 50 3.08 9.49 -6.35
N THR A 51 2.73 8.20 -6.23
CA THR A 51 1.72 7.56 -7.09
C THR A 51 0.35 8.22 -6.94
N LEU A 52 -0.01 8.62 -5.72
CA LEU A 52 -1.26 9.30 -5.43
C LEU A 52 -1.34 10.69 -6.08
N ILE A 53 -0.26 11.48 -6.01
CA ILE A 53 -0.14 12.77 -6.69
C ILE A 53 -0.31 12.59 -8.21
N LEU A 54 0.34 11.57 -8.79
CA LEU A 54 0.15 11.23 -10.20
C LEU A 54 -1.31 10.86 -10.51
N GLY A 55 -1.96 10.10 -9.63
CA GLY A 55 -3.38 9.75 -9.75
C GLY A 55 -4.29 10.98 -9.78
N PHE A 56 -4.10 11.93 -8.87
CA PHE A 56 -4.86 13.19 -8.85
C PHE A 56 -4.57 14.10 -10.04
N ASN A 57 -3.31 14.16 -10.49
CA ASN A 57 -2.95 14.91 -11.69
C ASN A 57 -3.56 14.30 -12.96
N ALA A 58 -3.74 12.97 -12.99
CA ALA A 58 -4.39 12.28 -14.10
C ALA A 58 -5.90 12.51 -14.10
N SER A 59 -6.57 12.25 -12.96
CA SER A 59 -8.01 12.44 -12.80
C SER A 59 -8.41 12.41 -11.34
N LEU A 60 -9.38 13.25 -10.98
CA LEU A 60 -9.94 13.32 -9.62
C LEU A 60 -10.60 11.99 -9.20
N ILE A 61 -11.16 11.24 -10.17
CA ILE A 61 -11.76 9.91 -9.96
C ILE A 61 -10.67 8.86 -9.66
N ILE A 62 -9.53 8.93 -10.38
CA ILE A 62 -8.42 8.00 -10.17
C ILE A 62 -7.77 8.24 -8.82
N GLY A 63 -7.45 9.50 -8.51
CA GLY A 63 -6.86 9.88 -7.22
C GLY A 63 -7.73 9.47 -6.04
N SER A 64 -9.04 9.78 -6.08
CA SER A 64 -9.97 9.38 -5.02
C SER A 64 -10.11 7.86 -4.87
N GLY A 65 -10.18 7.12 -5.99
CA GLY A 65 -10.18 5.65 -5.95
C GLY A 65 -8.90 5.06 -5.36
N MET A 66 -7.74 5.65 -5.66
CA MET A 66 -6.45 5.23 -5.11
C MET A 66 -6.40 5.41 -3.60
N ILE A 67 -6.94 6.51 -3.05
CA ILE A 67 -7.08 6.69 -1.60
C ILE A 67 -7.88 5.55 -0.98
N ILE A 68 -9.01 5.16 -1.59
CA ILE A 68 -9.86 4.09 -1.06
C ILE A 68 -9.07 2.77 -1.02
N VAL A 69 -8.35 2.45 -2.10
CA VAL A 69 -7.52 1.25 -2.18
C VAL A 69 -6.41 1.28 -1.13
N ASP A 70 -5.69 2.40 -1.00
CA ASP A 70 -4.60 2.56 -0.04
C ASP A 70 -5.13 2.44 1.41
N PHE A 71 -6.33 2.95 1.69
CA PHE A 71 -6.97 2.83 3.00
C PHE A 71 -7.33 1.38 3.33
N ILE A 72 -7.89 0.63 2.37
CA ILE A 72 -8.18 -0.80 2.52
C ILE A 72 -6.89 -1.59 2.76
N LEU A 73 -5.84 -1.31 2.00
CA LEU A 73 -4.53 -1.93 2.17
C LEU A 73 -3.91 -1.61 3.53
N ALA A 74 -4.02 -0.37 4.01
CA ALA A 74 -3.55 0.03 5.33
C ALA A 74 -4.30 -0.70 6.47
N LEU A 75 -5.61 -0.90 6.32
CA LEU A 75 -6.39 -1.72 7.26
C LEU A 75 -5.92 -3.17 7.25
N LEU A 76 -5.78 -3.78 6.06
CA LEU A 76 -5.28 -5.16 5.92
C LEU A 76 -3.87 -5.30 6.51
N ALA A 77 -3.01 -4.32 6.28
CA ALA A 77 -1.67 -4.24 6.87
C ALA A 77 -1.70 -4.34 8.38
N TYR A 78 -2.56 -3.52 9.00
CA TYR A 78 -2.73 -3.44 10.43
C TYR A 78 -3.21 -4.77 11.00
N PHE A 79 -4.21 -5.39 10.38
CA PHE A 79 -4.71 -6.72 10.77
C PHE A 79 -3.65 -7.80 10.66
N ILE A 80 -2.90 -7.86 9.55
CA ILE A 80 -1.82 -8.84 9.35
C ILE A 80 -0.72 -8.65 10.39
N LEU A 81 -0.34 -7.39 10.68
CA LEU A 81 0.69 -7.10 11.66
C LEU A 81 0.23 -7.49 13.07
N GLN A 82 -1.00 -7.15 13.45
CA GLN A 82 -1.59 -7.55 14.74
C GLN A 82 -1.61 -9.06 14.92
N HIS A 83 -2.06 -9.81 13.90
CA HIS A 83 -2.08 -11.27 13.94
C HIS A 83 -0.68 -11.86 14.15
N LYS A 84 0.30 -11.40 13.36
CA LYS A 84 1.68 -11.89 13.46
C LYS A 84 2.35 -11.54 14.78
N VAL A 85 2.04 -10.37 15.36
CA VAL A 85 2.55 -9.99 16.68
C VAL A 85 1.95 -10.88 17.77
N HIS A 86 0.64 -11.17 17.72
CA HIS A 86 0.01 -12.11 18.65
C HIS A 86 0.61 -13.52 18.56
N GLU A 87 0.82 -14.06 17.36
CA GLU A 87 1.47 -15.36 17.16
C GLU A 87 2.91 -15.39 17.68
N ALA A 88 3.66 -14.30 17.52
CA ALA A 88 5.03 -14.19 18.01
C ALA A 88 5.14 -14.07 19.54
N THR A 89 4.06 -13.67 20.23
CA THR A 89 4.05 -13.46 21.70
C THR A 89 3.39 -14.64 22.44
N SER A 90 2.74 -15.55 21.71
CA SER A 90 2.08 -16.76 22.25
C SER A 90 2.98 -18.01 22.24
N ASN A 91 4.22 -17.91 21.76
CA ASN A 91 5.27 -18.93 21.85
C ASN A 91 6.33 -18.52 22.88
#